data_AF-A0A7M3PBM9-F1
#
_entry.id   AF-A0A7M3PBM9-F1
#
_cell.length_a   1.000
_cell.length_b   1.000
_cell.length_c   1.000
_cell.angle_alpha   90.00
_cell.angle_beta   90.00
_cell.angle_gamma   90.00
#
_symmetry.space_group_name_H-M   'P 1'
#
loop_
_entity.id
_entity.type
_entity.pdbx_description
1 polymer ?
#
loop_
_entity_poly.entity_id
_entity_poly.type
_entity_poly.pdbx_seq_one_letter_code
_entity_poly.pdbx_strand_id
1 'polypeptide(L)'
;MSTEHLGTEAIAAFVDGELSVVAERRAQAHLMACPECRREVAKQRQAAKRLRDSAPLHIPAELRARIADFAGSCEDSEPHRSARHLTHRPPESLSAALEQIVRGFRKGGSH
;
A
#
# COMPACT_ATOMS: atom_id res chain seq x y z
N MET A 1 16.86 -24.07 -11.58
CA MET A 1 16.01 -23.92 -10.38
C MET A 1 15.65 -22.45 -10.26
N SER A 2 14.61 -22.01 -10.95
CA SER A 2 14.11 -20.64 -10.86
C SER A 2 13.31 -20.52 -9.58
N THR A 3 13.98 -20.33 -8.45
CA THR A 3 13.30 -19.84 -7.25
C THR A 3 12.89 -18.42 -7.58
N GLU A 4 11.59 -18.23 -7.82
CA GLU A 4 11.01 -16.92 -8.11
C GLU A 4 11.41 -15.94 -7.00
N HIS A 5 12.28 -14.98 -7.36
CA HIS A 5 12.69 -13.90 -6.46
C HIS A 5 11.53 -12.96 -6.19
N LEU A 6 11.60 -12.19 -5.10
CA LEU A 6 10.66 -11.09 -4.91
C LEU A 6 10.74 -10.14 -6.11
N GLY A 7 9.58 -9.82 -6.70
CA GLY A 7 9.49 -8.79 -7.73
C GLY A 7 9.88 -7.43 -7.17
N THR A 8 10.34 -6.53 -8.04
CA THR A 8 10.82 -5.18 -7.66
C THR A 8 9.80 -4.40 -6.83
N GLU A 9 8.52 -4.47 -7.20
CA GLU A 9 7.42 -3.82 -6.46
C GLU A 9 7.25 -4.39 -5.05
N ALA A 10 7.41 -5.71 -4.89
CA ALA A 10 7.33 -6.35 -3.57
C ALA A 10 8.52 -5.97 -2.67
N ILE A 11 9.70 -5.77 -3.27
CA ILE A 11 10.88 -5.26 -2.55
C ILE A 11 10.64 -3.81 -2.10
N ALA A 12 10.13 -2.94 -2.98
CA ALA A 12 9.81 -1.56 -2.65
C ALA A 12 8.78 -1.48 -1.51
N ALA A 13 7.64 -2.15 -1.68
CA ALA A 13 6.60 -2.20 -0.65
C ALA A 13 7.09 -2.80 0.69
N PHE A 14 8.04 -3.74 0.67
CA PHE A 14 8.66 -4.27 1.89
C PHE A 14 9.55 -3.22 2.57
N VAL A 15 10.31 -2.46 1.79
CA VAL A 15 11.20 -1.40 2.29
C VAL A 15 10.41 -0.25 2.88
N ASP A 16 9.29 0.10 2.25
CA ASP A 16 8.40 1.21 2.65
C ASP A 16 7.39 0.82 3.74
N GLY A 17 7.29 -0.49 4.06
CA GLY A 17 6.37 -0.99 5.10
C GLY A 17 4.91 -1.05 4.66
N GLU A 18 4.66 -1.11 3.36
CA GLU A 18 3.32 -1.04 2.76
C GLU A 18 2.69 -2.41 2.49
N LEU A 19 3.45 -3.50 2.71
CA LEU A 19 2.90 -4.85 2.58
C LEU A 19 1.81 -5.14 3.60
N SER A 20 0.85 -5.98 3.21
CA SER A 20 -0.06 -6.59 4.18
C SER A 20 0.71 -7.49 5.14
N VAL A 21 0.20 -7.68 6.36
CA VAL A 21 0.87 -8.53 7.39
C VAL A 21 1.20 -9.93 6.87
N VAL A 22 0.34 -10.52 6.04
CA VAL A 22 0.57 -11.83 5.43
C VAL A 22 1.68 -11.79 4.38
N ALA A 23 1.69 -10.76 3.53
CA ALA A 23 2.72 -10.57 2.51
C ALA A 23 4.09 -10.26 3.14
N GLU A 24 4.10 -9.46 4.21
CA GLU A 24 5.32 -9.14 4.96
C GLU A 24 5.95 -10.40 5.56
N ARG A 25 5.17 -11.26 6.22
CA ARG A 25 5.68 -12.54 6.76
C ARG A 25 6.28 -13.43 5.69
N ARG A 26 5.65 -13.50 4.51
CA ARG A 26 6.18 -14.26 3.36
C ARG A 26 7.47 -13.66 2.84
N ALA A 27 7.54 -12.33 2.71
CA ALA A 27 8.75 -11.62 2.31
C ALA A 27 9.89 -11.87 3.32
N GLN A 28 9.62 -11.77 4.63
CA GLN A 28 10.61 -12.07 5.67
C GLN A 28 11.13 -13.52 5.58
N ALA A 29 10.23 -14.50 5.40
CA ALA A 29 10.63 -15.90 5.21
C ALA A 29 11.52 -16.08 3.98
N HIS A 30 11.17 -15.44 2.86
CA HIS A 30 12.00 -15.46 1.65
C HIS A 30 13.36 -14.79 1.89
N LEU A 31 13.41 -13.65 2.57
CA LEU A 31 14.65 -12.95 2.89
C LEU A 31 15.56 -13.75 3.80
N MET A 32 15.04 -14.62 4.68
CA MET A 32 15.89 -15.54 5.44
C MET A 32 16.59 -16.56 4.54
N ALA A 33 15.90 -17.05 3.50
CA ALA A 33 16.40 -18.08 2.60
C ALA A 33 17.21 -17.55 1.40
N CYS A 34 16.98 -16.30 0.94
CA CYS A 34 17.54 -15.78 -0.31
C CYS A 34 18.49 -14.58 -0.09
N PRO A 35 19.82 -14.75 -0.24
CA PRO A 35 20.79 -13.66 -0.12
C PRO A 35 20.65 -12.57 -1.19
N GLU A 36 20.21 -12.92 -2.39
CA GLU A 36 20.03 -11.97 -3.51
C GLU A 36 18.95 -10.94 -3.17
N CYS A 37 17.79 -11.40 -2.69
CA CYS A 37 16.72 -10.50 -2.28
C CYS A 37 17.10 -9.67 -1.05
N ARG A 38 17.90 -10.21 -0.11
CA ARG A 38 18.46 -9.40 1.00
C ARG A 38 19.32 -8.26 0.48
N ARG A 39 20.15 -8.52 -0.53
CA ARG A 39 21.01 -7.51 -1.15
C ARG A 39 20.18 -6.42 -1.83
N GLU A 40 19.12 -6.79 -2.56
CA GLU A 40 18.26 -5.80 -3.21
C GLU A 40 17.47 -4.94 -2.21
N VAL A 41 16.93 -5.53 -1.13
CA VAL A 41 16.33 -4.77 -0.02
C VAL A 41 17.35 -3.80 0.61
N ALA A 42 18.58 -4.24 0.83
CA ALA A 42 19.63 -3.39 1.39
C ALA A 42 19.98 -2.20 0.48
N LYS A 43 20.05 -2.42 -0.84
CA LYS A 43 20.28 -1.35 -1.83
C LYS A 43 19.16 -0.31 -1.79
N GLN A 44 17.89 -0.75 -1.79
CA GLN A 44 16.76 0.17 -1.74
C GLN A 44 16.69 0.95 -0.42
N ARG A 45 16.94 0.30 0.73
CA ARG A 45 17.06 0.99 2.03
C ARG A 45 18.16 2.05 2.02
N GLN A 46 19.30 1.75 1.41
CA GLN A 46 20.39 2.71 1.28
C GLN A 46 20.00 3.89 0.37
N ALA A 47 19.30 3.63 -0.74
CA ALA A 47 18.79 4.69 -1.60
C ALA A 47 17.80 5.60 -0.84
N ALA A 48 16.84 5.02 -0.12
CA ALA A 48 15.87 5.75 0.69
C ALA A 48 16.56 6.58 1.80
N LYS A 49 17.61 6.02 2.44
CA LYS A 49 18.42 6.75 3.43
C LYS A 49 19.13 7.95 2.80
N ARG A 50 19.76 7.78 1.63
CA ARG A 50 20.44 8.89 0.94
C ARG A 50 19.50 10.03 0.57
N LEU A 51 18.26 9.71 0.19
CA LEU A 51 17.26 10.74 -0.10
C LEU A 51 16.85 11.50 1.17
N ARG A 52 16.64 10.80 2.29
CA ARG A 52 16.34 11.43 3.59
C ARG A 52 17.48 12.28 4.12
N ASP A 53 18.72 11.84 3.91
CA ASP A 53 19.93 12.55 4.35
C ASP A 53 20.34 13.67 3.38
N SER A 54 19.62 13.83 2.26
CA SER A 54 19.91 14.90 1.29
C SER A 54 19.59 16.28 1.88
N ALA A 55 20.13 17.33 1.25
CA ALA A 55 20.03 18.69 1.76
C ALA A 55 18.56 19.10 2.07
N PRO A 56 18.32 19.92 3.11
CA PRO A 56 16.98 20.37 3.46
C PRO A 56 16.28 20.99 2.26
N LEU A 57 15.09 20.48 1.94
CA LEU A 57 14.23 21.12 0.96
C LEU A 57 13.72 22.44 1.54
N HIS A 58 13.93 23.54 0.82
CA HIS A 58 13.30 24.80 1.18
C HIS A 58 11.80 24.70 0.93
N ILE A 59 11.01 24.67 2.01
CA ILE A 59 9.56 24.72 1.94
C ILE A 59 9.13 26.18 2.11
N PRO A 60 8.48 26.80 1.10
CA PRO A 60 7.97 28.16 1.22
C PRO A 60 7.02 28.31 2.42
N ALA A 61 7.12 29.44 3.14
CA ALA A 61 6.37 29.67 4.38
C ALA A 61 4.85 29.54 4.18
N GLU A 62 4.34 30.02 3.04
CA GLU A 62 2.93 29.93 2.66
C GLU A 62 2.45 28.48 2.55
N LEU A 63 3.23 27.62 1.87
CA LEU A 63 2.89 26.21 1.73
C LEU A 63 2.89 25.51 3.09
N ARG A 64 3.86 25.82 3.95
CA ARG A 64 3.93 25.28 5.31
C ARG A 64 2.72 25.69 6.15
N ALA A 65 2.28 26.95 6.07
CA ALA A 65 1.11 27.44 6.77
C ALA A 65 -0.16 26.72 6.33
N ARG A 66 -0.35 26.57 5.01
CA ARG A 66 -1.49 25.84 4.44
C ARG A 66 -1.53 24.38 4.87
N ILE A 67 -0.39 23.68 4.87
CA ILE A 67 -0.33 22.27 5.32
C ILE A 67 -0.67 22.14 6.81
N ALA A 68 -0.22 23.09 7.65
CA ALA A 68 -0.55 23.09 9.08
C ALA A 68 -2.04 23.30 9.34
N ASP A 69 -2.69 24.18 8.56
CA ASP A 69 -4.13 24.44 8.63
C ASP A 69 -4.98 23.19 8.27
N PHE A 70 -4.57 22.46 7.22
CA PHE A 70 -5.20 21.18 6.87
C PHE A 70 -5.09 20.15 7.99
N ALA A 71 -3.94 20.07 8.65
CA ALA A 71 -3.72 19.12 9.74
C ALA A 71 -4.55 19.46 10.99
N GLY A 72 -4.73 20.75 11.30
CA GLY A 72 -5.57 21.22 12.41
C GLY A 72 -7.08 21.09 12.15
N SER A 73 -7.50 21.09 10.89
CA SER A 73 -8.90 20.90 10.51
C SER A 73 -9.41 19.46 10.69
N CYS A 74 -8.53 18.52 11.06
CA CYS A 74 -8.89 17.10 11.26
C CYS A 74 -9.32 16.75 12.70
N GLU A 75 -9.40 17.71 13.65
CA GLU A 75 -9.73 17.40 15.05
C GLU A 75 -11.22 17.11 15.33
N ASP A 76 -12.13 17.20 14.35
CA ASP A 76 -13.55 16.87 14.52
C ASP A 76 -14.11 15.97 13.39
N SER A 77 -13.39 14.91 13.02
CA SER A 77 -13.96 13.89 12.14
C SER A 77 -13.50 12.50 12.56
N GLU A 78 -14.47 11.73 13.05
CA GLU A 78 -14.54 10.27 13.19
C GLU A 78 -13.39 9.46 12.57
N PRO A 79 -12.93 8.38 13.24
CA PRO A 79 -11.74 7.62 12.85
C PRO A 79 -11.75 7.29 11.36
N HIS A 80 -10.90 8.00 10.62
CA HIS A 80 -10.84 7.96 9.17
C HIS A 80 -10.50 6.54 8.73
N ARG A 81 -11.55 5.84 8.28
CA ARG A 81 -11.50 4.52 7.65
C ARG A 81 -10.42 4.54 6.58
N SER A 82 -9.31 3.84 6.84
CA SER A 82 -8.10 3.89 6.00
C SER A 82 -8.43 3.56 4.54
N ALA A 83 -7.66 4.15 3.61
CA ALA A 83 -7.80 4.06 2.14
C ALA A 83 -7.95 2.64 1.54
N ARG A 84 -7.79 1.59 2.35
CA ARG A 84 -8.14 0.19 2.07
C ARG A 84 -9.64 -0.03 1.78
N HIS A 85 -10.52 0.94 2.08
CA HIS A 85 -11.97 0.82 1.94
C HIS A 85 -12.56 1.55 0.72
N LEU A 86 -11.74 2.04 -0.20
CA LEU A 86 -12.23 2.66 -1.44
C LEU A 86 -12.54 1.62 -2.55
N THR A 87 -12.30 0.33 -2.32
CA THR A 87 -12.51 -0.72 -3.33
C THR A 87 -13.90 -1.36 -3.32
N HIS A 88 -14.77 -1.01 -2.35
CA HIS A 88 -16.16 -1.46 -2.35
C HIS A 88 -17.10 -0.29 -2.11
N ARG A 89 -17.50 0.37 -3.19
CA ARG A 89 -18.73 1.16 -3.19
C ARG A 89 -19.90 0.18 -3.06
N PRO A 90 -20.66 0.15 -1.95
CA PRO A 90 -21.87 -0.65 -1.89
C PRO A 90 -22.90 -0.08 -2.88
N PRO A 91 -23.76 -0.94 -3.47
CA PRO A 91 -24.76 -0.48 -4.43
C PRO A 91 -25.72 0.50 -3.77
N GLU A 92 -25.94 1.64 -4.43
CA GLU A 92 -26.83 2.72 -3.98
C GLU A 92 -28.33 2.39 -4.08
N SER A 93 -28.67 1.16 -4.47
CA SER A 93 -30.05 0.66 -4.54
C SER A 93 -30.14 -0.87 -4.38
N LEU A 94 -31.30 -1.33 -3.94
CA LEU A 94 -31.64 -2.76 -3.86
C LEU A 94 -31.62 -3.44 -5.24
N SER A 95 -31.94 -2.71 -6.32
CA SER A 95 -31.86 -3.22 -7.69
C SER A 95 -30.43 -3.51 -8.11
N ALA A 96 -29.49 -2.61 -7.80
CA ALA A 96 -28.07 -2.80 -8.12
C ALA A 96 -27.43 -3.94 -7.30
N ALA A 97 -27.92 -4.18 -6.07
CA ALA A 97 -27.51 -5.33 -5.26
C ALA A 97 -28.00 -6.66 -5.88
N LEU A 98 -29.27 -6.72 -6.30
CA LEU A 98 -29.84 -7.91 -6.95
C LEU A 98 -29.10 -8.26 -8.25
N GLU A 99 -28.72 -7.26 -9.05
CA GLU A 99 -27.95 -7.48 -10.28
C GLU A 99 -26.56 -8.10 -10.03
N GLN A 100 -25.89 -7.75 -8.92
CA GLN A 100 -24.58 -8.34 -8.58
C GLN A 100 -24.72 -9.81 -8.16
N ILE A 101 -25.78 -10.15 -7.44
CA ILE A 101 -26.10 -11.55 -7.05
C ILE A 101 -26.40 -12.39 -8.30
N VAL A 102 -27.21 -11.87 -9.23
CA VAL A 102 -27.52 -12.56 -10.49
C VAL A 102 -26.27 -12.77 -11.34
N ARG A 103 -25.38 -11.78 -11.43
CA ARG A 103 -24.08 -11.92 -12.12
C ARG A 103 -23.18 -12.97 -11.44
N GLY A 104 -23.23 -13.08 -10.12
CA GLY A 104 -22.52 -14.12 -9.35
C GLY A 104 -23.02 -15.53 -9.67
N PHE A 105 -24.34 -15.73 -9.73
CA PHE A 105 -24.94 -17.03 -10.08
C PHE A 105 -24.68 -17.43 -11.54
N ARG A 106 -24.71 -16.47 -12.49
CA ARG A 106 -24.42 -16.75 -13.91
C ARG A 106 -22.99 -17.22 -14.16
N LYS A 107 -22.03 -16.82 -13.31
CA LYS A 107 -20.61 -17.19 -13.44
C LYS A 107 -20.30 -18.57 -12.82
N GLY A 108 -21.18 -19.11 -11.97
CA GLY A 108 -21.03 -20.42 -11.31
C GLY A 108 -21.82 -21.57 -11.96
N GLY A 109 -22.54 -21.33 -13.07
CA GLY A 109 -23.45 -22.30 -13.70
C GLY A 109 -22.95 -22.97 -14.99
N SER A 110 -21.65 -22.90 -15.31
CA SER A 110 -21.05 -23.74 -16.35
C SER A 110 -19.99 -24.66 -15.74
N HIS A 111 -20.47 -25.81 -15.27
CA HIS A 111 -19.71 -27.05 -15.17
C HIS A 111 -20.63 -28.19 -15.58
#